data_AF-A0AAV6JRJ1-F1
#
_entry.id   AF-A0AAV6JRJ1-F1
#
_cell.length_a   1.000
_cell.length_b   1.000
_cell.length_c   1.000
_cell.angle_alpha   90.00
_cell.angle_beta   90.00
_cell.angle_gamma   90.00
#
_symmetry.space_group_name_H-M   'P 1'
#
loop_
_entity.id
_entity.type
_entity.pdbx_description
1 polymer ?
#
loop_
_entity_poly.entity_id
_entity_poly.type
_entity_poly.pdbx_seq_one_letter_code
_entity_poly.pdbx_strand_id
1 'polypeptide(L)'
;MAGQRKKITGTSRPFFSLSANKSHSLHLPESSPHRRRRHRGSSHGYLAFLDESPDFFLLNPLTRAKFHLPPLSSFPNVVAFDFSDVGREYSLRAPNGDVSTRSLSEMRDLLIKKVVLSSSPSVDLNFIVLAILNQTGDLAFCKNGYRSWLFIEDAQSYCEDAIYCNGLFYAVNKLGQIAVCDVAGEFPRVSFIRTPPQIGGDLLYLAEPAKEPHARELAYVVLVACWDPGVVMCYKTNSSNIDVK
;
A
#
# COMPACT_ATOMS: atom_id res chain seq x y z
N MET A 1 -4.62 -7.35 -43.35
CA MET A 1 -3.93 -6.09 -42.98
C MET A 1 -3.60 -6.16 -41.50
N ALA A 2 -2.32 -6.25 -41.16
CA ALA A 2 -1.85 -6.32 -39.78
C ALA A 2 -1.93 -4.93 -39.13
N GLY A 3 -2.70 -4.81 -38.05
CA GLY A 3 -2.77 -3.60 -37.24
C GLY A 3 -1.44 -3.33 -36.57
N GLN A 4 -0.77 -2.24 -36.96
CA GLN A 4 0.41 -1.73 -36.26
C GLN A 4 0.01 -1.36 -34.82
N ARG A 5 0.47 -2.15 -33.84
CA ARG A 5 0.52 -1.73 -32.44
C ARG A 5 1.42 -0.49 -32.35
N LYS A 6 0.83 0.69 -32.21
CA LYS A 6 1.55 1.92 -31.86
C LYS A 6 2.32 1.66 -30.55
N LYS A 7 3.65 1.64 -30.62
CA LYS A 7 4.51 1.68 -29.44
C LYS A 7 4.16 2.96 -28.66
N ILE A 8 3.64 2.81 -27.44
CA ILE A 8 3.41 3.93 -26.53
C ILE A 8 4.78 4.40 -26.03
N THR A 9 5.36 5.38 -26.72
CA THR A 9 6.67 6.00 -26.39
C THR A 9 6.53 7.26 -25.53
N GLY A 10 5.34 7.58 -25.04
CA GLY A 10 5.09 8.81 -24.30
C GLY A 10 5.45 8.72 -22.81
N THR A 11 6.13 9.74 -22.30
CA THR A 11 6.17 10.13 -20.87
C THR A 11 4.81 10.63 -20.38
N SER A 12 3.83 10.79 -21.27
CA SER A 12 2.47 11.16 -20.91
C SER A 12 1.63 9.94 -20.54
N ARG A 13 0.79 10.09 -19.52
CA ARG A 13 -0.15 9.08 -19.04
C ARG A 13 -1.57 9.64 -19.10
N PRO A 14 -2.53 8.91 -19.71
CA PRO A 14 -3.91 9.34 -19.68
C PRO A 14 -4.47 9.17 -18.27
N PHE A 15 -5.30 10.12 -17.81
CA PHE A 15 -6.13 9.94 -16.63
C PHE A 15 -7.55 10.41 -16.93
N PHE A 16 -8.53 9.71 -16.38
CA PHE A 16 -9.93 10.01 -16.57
C PHE A 16 -10.45 10.85 -15.40
N SER A 17 -11.01 12.02 -15.70
CA SER A 17 -11.70 12.86 -14.72
C SER A 17 -13.18 12.48 -14.70
N LEU A 18 -13.65 11.95 -13.57
CA LEU A 18 -15.06 11.62 -13.37
C LEU A 18 -15.94 12.87 -13.38
N SER A 19 -15.49 13.97 -12.77
CA SER A 19 -16.27 15.22 -12.68
C SER A 19 -16.43 15.92 -14.03
N ALA A 20 -15.39 15.87 -14.87
CA ALA A 20 -15.43 16.45 -16.21
C ALA A 20 -15.93 15.46 -17.27
N ASN A 21 -16.10 14.19 -16.92
CA ASN A 21 -16.36 13.07 -17.82
C ASN A 21 -15.41 13.07 -19.05
N LYS A 22 -14.12 13.33 -18.81
CA LYS A 22 -13.10 13.56 -19.85
C LYS A 22 -11.77 12.92 -19.53
N SER A 23 -11.08 12.44 -20.57
CA SER A 23 -9.70 11.96 -20.48
C SER A 23 -8.72 13.12 -20.69
N HIS A 24 -7.80 13.26 -19.76
CA HIS A 24 -6.70 14.22 -19.80
C HIS A 24 -5.36 13.47 -19.96
N SER A 25 -4.33 14.17 -20.43
CA SER A 25 -2.99 13.62 -20.61
C SER A 25 -2.04 14.31 -19.65
N LEU A 26 -1.38 13.54 -18.79
CA LEU A 26 -0.47 14.06 -17.76
C LEU A 26 0.96 13.65 -18.05
N HIS A 27 1.85 14.64 -18.14
CA HIS A 27 3.27 14.38 -18.31
C HIS A 27 3.87 13.82 -17.01
N LEU A 28 4.21 12.53 -17.02
CA LEU A 28 4.72 11.77 -15.88
C LEU A 28 5.98 10.98 -16.28
N PRO A 29 7.14 11.66 -16.42
CA PRO A 29 8.38 11.03 -16.88
C PRO A 29 8.86 9.90 -15.95
N GLU A 30 8.48 9.92 -14.67
CA GLU A 30 8.74 8.85 -13.71
C GLU A 30 8.07 7.53 -14.07
N SER A 31 6.99 7.59 -14.83
CA SER A 31 6.30 6.41 -15.34
C SER A 31 6.85 5.94 -16.69
N SER A 32 7.87 6.60 -17.24
CA SER A 32 8.48 6.23 -18.51
C SER A 32 8.89 4.75 -18.49
N PRO A 33 8.56 3.95 -19.53
CA PRO A 33 8.88 2.53 -19.55
C PRO A 33 10.40 2.25 -19.55
N HIS A 34 11.23 3.27 -19.77
CA HIS A 34 12.70 3.16 -19.72
C HIS A 34 13.23 3.30 -18.29
N ARG A 35 12.51 4.02 -17.41
CA ARG A 35 12.76 3.94 -15.98
C ARG A 35 12.03 2.71 -15.50
N ARG A 36 12.76 1.73 -14.97
CA ARG A 36 12.18 0.51 -14.40
C ARG A 36 11.54 0.81 -13.04
N ARG A 37 10.55 1.73 -13.04
CA ARG A 37 9.83 2.27 -11.90
C ARG A 37 8.50 1.55 -11.72
N ARG A 38 8.14 1.26 -10.48
CA ARG A 38 6.83 0.73 -10.09
C ARG A 38 6.15 1.72 -9.16
N HIS A 39 4.83 1.75 -9.21
CA HIS A 39 4.04 2.44 -8.20
C HIS A 39 3.37 1.42 -7.27
N ARG A 40 3.29 1.72 -5.98
CA ARG A 40 2.80 0.81 -4.93
C ARG A 40 1.61 1.34 -4.14
N GLY A 41 0.94 2.34 -4.66
CA GLY A 41 -0.23 2.92 -4.02
C GLY A 41 -0.49 4.32 -4.53
N SER A 42 -1.72 4.75 -4.32
CA SER A 42 -2.17 6.12 -4.53
C SER A 42 -2.93 6.53 -3.28
N SER A 43 -2.57 7.67 -2.68
CA SER A 43 -3.34 8.26 -1.57
C SER A 43 -3.18 9.77 -1.57
N HIS A 44 -4.27 10.49 -1.30
CA HIS A 44 -4.33 11.96 -1.30
C HIS A 44 -3.71 12.65 -2.53
N GLY A 45 -3.82 12.02 -3.70
CA GLY A 45 -3.26 12.54 -4.95
C GLY A 45 -1.75 12.31 -5.13
N TYR A 46 -1.11 11.58 -4.22
CA TYR A 46 0.28 11.15 -4.32
C TYR A 46 0.38 9.70 -4.76
N LEU A 47 1.39 9.41 -5.58
CA LEU A 47 1.77 8.07 -6.02
C LEU A 47 3.07 7.67 -5.32
N ALA A 48 3.11 6.48 -4.73
CA ALA A 48 4.32 5.94 -4.12
C ALA A 48 5.17 5.21 -5.17
N PHE A 49 6.39 5.68 -5.43
CA PHE A 49 7.28 5.18 -6.47
C PHE A 49 8.51 4.47 -5.90
N LEU A 50 8.87 3.38 -6.57
CA LEU A 50 10.10 2.60 -6.36
C LEU A 50 10.81 2.41 -7.70
N ASP A 51 12.14 2.41 -7.71
CA ASP A 51 12.96 1.92 -8.84
C ASP A 51 14.02 0.91 -8.38
N GLU A 52 14.88 0.49 -9.30
CA GLU A 52 16.10 -0.28 -9.01
C GLU A 52 17.19 0.66 -8.43
N SER A 53 16.81 1.45 -7.44
CA SER A 53 17.70 2.32 -6.66
C SER A 53 17.22 2.30 -5.20
N PRO A 54 17.93 2.94 -4.26
CA PRO A 54 17.47 2.96 -2.88
C PRO A 54 16.30 3.95 -2.68
N ASP A 55 15.94 4.72 -3.72
CA ASP A 55 14.91 5.75 -3.65
C ASP A 55 13.52 5.15 -3.51
N PHE A 56 12.87 5.50 -2.40
CA PHE A 56 11.44 5.34 -2.21
C PHE A 56 10.84 6.73 -1.97
N PHE A 57 9.85 7.13 -2.76
CA PHE A 57 9.28 8.48 -2.63
C PHE A 57 7.80 8.54 -3.04
N LEU A 58 7.12 9.54 -2.49
CA LEU A 58 5.79 9.98 -2.90
C LEU A 58 5.92 11.09 -3.94
N LEU A 59 5.10 11.06 -4.98
CA LEU A 59 5.03 12.10 -6.00
C LEU A 59 3.59 12.47 -6.28
N ASN A 60 3.25 13.75 -6.15
CA ASN A 60 2.02 14.27 -6.72
C ASN A 60 2.25 14.54 -8.21
N PRO A 61 1.53 13.86 -9.11
CA PRO A 61 1.84 13.96 -10.54
C PRO A 61 1.36 15.28 -11.16
N LEU A 62 0.45 16.02 -10.48
CA LEU A 62 -0.06 17.33 -10.91
C LEU A 62 0.83 18.47 -10.42
N THR A 63 1.11 18.53 -9.12
CA THR A 63 1.91 19.61 -8.51
C THR A 63 3.40 19.36 -8.59
N ARG A 64 3.81 18.13 -8.92
CA ARG A 64 5.21 17.66 -8.96
C ARG A 64 5.90 17.67 -7.59
N ALA A 65 5.16 17.90 -6.51
CA ALA A 65 5.67 17.80 -5.15
C ALA A 65 6.17 16.37 -4.86
N LYS A 66 7.36 16.27 -4.27
CA LYS A 66 8.05 15.00 -4.01
C LYS A 66 8.45 14.91 -2.54
N PHE A 67 8.16 13.77 -1.91
CA PHE A 67 8.55 13.47 -0.54
C PHE A 67 9.31 12.15 -0.49
N HIS A 68 10.52 12.17 0.05
CA HIS A 68 11.31 10.96 0.20
C HIS A 68 10.85 10.17 1.44
N LEU A 69 10.70 8.87 1.26
CA LEU A 69 10.45 7.91 2.32
C LEU A 69 11.77 7.23 2.69
N PRO A 70 11.85 6.56 3.86
CA PRO A 70 13.00 5.74 4.18
C PRO A 70 13.24 4.67 3.09
N PRO A 71 14.50 4.37 2.75
CA PRO A 71 14.84 3.44 1.69
C PRO A 71 14.39 2.02 2.03
N LEU A 72 14.28 1.15 1.01
CA LEU A 72 13.92 -0.25 1.24
C LEU A 72 14.94 -1.00 2.13
N SER A 73 16.19 -0.54 2.17
CA SER A 73 17.23 -1.09 3.04
C SER A 73 17.02 -0.81 4.52
N SER A 74 16.11 0.10 4.87
CA SER A 74 15.84 0.50 6.25
C SER A 74 14.66 -0.26 6.89
N PHE A 75 14.08 -1.23 6.19
CA PHE A 75 13.11 -2.13 6.79
C PHE A 75 13.78 -3.07 7.80
N PRO A 76 13.16 -3.37 8.96
CA PRO A 76 13.80 -4.19 10.00
C PRO A 76 14.21 -5.59 9.57
N ASN A 77 13.57 -6.18 8.56
CA ASN A 77 13.91 -7.49 8.03
C ASN A 77 15.06 -7.46 7.01
N VAL A 78 15.54 -6.29 6.59
CA VAL A 78 16.71 -6.17 5.72
C VAL A 78 17.97 -6.12 6.58
N VAL A 79 18.82 -7.11 6.43
CA VAL A 79 20.03 -7.31 7.25
C VAL A 79 21.24 -6.61 6.63
N ALA A 80 21.32 -6.62 5.31
CA ALA A 80 22.43 -6.00 4.58
C ALA A 80 21.97 -5.50 3.22
N PHE A 81 22.67 -4.46 2.75
CA PHE A 81 22.48 -3.88 1.43
C PHE A 81 23.85 -3.46 0.85
N ASP A 82 24.21 -4.02 -0.31
CA ASP A 82 25.41 -3.66 -1.06
C ASP A 82 25.11 -3.62 -2.56
N PHE A 83 25.24 -2.44 -3.16
CA PHE A 83 25.07 -2.23 -4.60
C PHE A 83 26.07 -3.01 -5.47
N SER A 84 27.17 -3.46 -4.89
CA SER A 84 28.25 -4.15 -5.60
C SER A 84 27.93 -5.65 -5.81
N ASP A 85 27.07 -6.25 -4.98
CA ASP A 85 26.69 -7.66 -5.09
C ASP A 85 25.54 -7.82 -6.10
N VAL A 86 25.86 -7.61 -7.37
CA VAL A 86 24.88 -7.55 -8.47
C VAL A 86 24.01 -8.81 -8.52
N GLY A 87 22.69 -8.62 -8.45
CA GLY A 87 21.70 -9.69 -8.42
C GLY A 87 21.39 -10.25 -7.03
N ARG A 88 22.11 -9.81 -6.00
CA ARG A 88 21.94 -10.23 -4.59
C ARG A 88 22.12 -9.04 -3.64
N GLU A 89 21.83 -7.83 -4.11
CA GLU A 89 22.17 -6.59 -3.43
C GLU A 89 21.54 -6.48 -2.04
N TYR A 90 20.42 -7.16 -1.79
CA TYR A 90 19.74 -7.19 -0.50
C TYR A 90 19.83 -8.56 0.16
N SER A 91 20.06 -8.58 1.47
CA SER A 91 19.88 -9.77 2.31
C SER A 91 18.70 -9.56 3.26
N LEU A 92 17.71 -10.45 3.22
CA LEU A 92 16.53 -10.39 4.08
C LEU A 92 16.50 -11.57 5.05
N ARG A 93 16.11 -11.29 6.29
CA ARG A 93 15.82 -12.28 7.31
C ARG A 93 14.33 -12.65 7.26
N ALA A 94 14.07 -13.93 7.05
CA ALA A 94 12.73 -14.50 7.16
C ALA A 94 12.36 -14.71 8.65
N PRO A 95 11.06 -14.87 8.97
CA PRO A 95 10.61 -15.09 10.35
C PRO A 95 11.21 -16.34 11.01
N ASN A 96 11.56 -17.36 10.23
CA ASN A 96 12.24 -18.57 10.70
C ASN A 96 13.74 -18.38 10.98
N GLY A 97 14.28 -17.17 10.77
CA GLY A 97 15.69 -16.82 10.97
C GLY A 97 16.57 -16.99 9.72
N ASP A 98 16.08 -17.66 8.68
CA ASP A 98 16.85 -17.87 7.46
C ASP A 98 17.14 -16.54 6.75
N VAL A 99 18.34 -16.44 6.19
CA VAL A 99 18.75 -15.28 5.40
C VAL A 99 18.74 -15.66 3.92
N SER A 100 18.04 -14.86 3.12
CA SER A 100 18.00 -15.04 1.67
C SER A 100 18.35 -13.74 0.97
N THR A 101 18.96 -13.82 -0.21
CA THR A 101 19.34 -12.66 -1.00
C THR A 101 18.29 -12.32 -2.05
N ARG A 102 18.22 -11.04 -2.43
CA ARG A 102 17.33 -10.50 -3.47
C ARG A 102 18.06 -9.45 -4.28
N SER A 103 17.70 -9.39 -5.55
CA SER A 103 18.13 -8.34 -6.45
C SER A 103 17.38 -7.02 -6.23
N LEU A 104 17.91 -5.91 -6.74
CA LEU A 104 17.20 -4.61 -6.81
C LEU A 104 15.81 -4.75 -7.46
N SER A 105 15.73 -5.53 -8.53
CA SER A 105 14.49 -5.69 -9.31
C SER A 105 13.44 -6.50 -8.54
N GLU A 106 13.85 -7.56 -7.84
CA GLU A 106 12.97 -8.34 -6.96
C GLU A 106 12.48 -7.50 -5.79
N MET A 107 13.33 -6.70 -5.16
CA MET A 107 12.90 -5.83 -4.06
C MET A 107 11.87 -4.79 -4.51
N ARG A 108 12.11 -4.14 -5.65
CA ARG A 108 11.13 -3.22 -6.27
C ARG A 108 9.82 -3.92 -6.61
N ASP A 109 9.89 -5.13 -7.15
CA ASP A 109 8.74 -5.86 -7.69
C ASP A 109 7.95 -6.66 -6.64
N LEU A 110 8.55 -7.01 -5.51
CA LEU A 110 7.95 -7.97 -4.58
C LEU A 110 7.88 -7.50 -3.13
N LEU A 111 8.67 -6.51 -2.68
CA LEU A 111 8.68 -6.18 -1.25
C LEU A 111 7.36 -5.55 -0.80
N ILE A 112 6.96 -4.47 -1.46
CA ILE A 112 5.80 -3.66 -1.07
C ILE A 112 4.58 -4.10 -1.88
N LYS A 113 3.51 -4.49 -1.18
CA LYS A 113 2.19 -4.77 -1.76
C LYS A 113 1.40 -3.48 -1.98
N LYS A 114 1.24 -2.68 -0.91
CA LYS A 114 0.45 -1.44 -0.90
C LYS A 114 1.07 -0.39 0.03
N VAL A 115 0.86 0.89 -0.28
CA VAL A 115 1.17 2.05 0.56
C VAL A 115 -0.10 2.85 0.82
N VAL A 116 -0.28 3.28 2.07
CA VAL A 116 -1.41 4.10 2.53
C VAL A 116 -0.87 5.29 3.31
N LEU A 117 -1.45 6.47 3.10
CA LEU A 117 -1.10 7.70 3.81
C LEU A 117 -2.22 8.08 4.79
N SER A 118 -1.85 8.66 5.94
CA SER A 118 -2.81 9.18 6.91
C SER A 118 -3.43 10.52 6.49
N SER A 119 -2.65 11.36 5.81
CA SER A 119 -3.05 12.69 5.40
C SER A 119 -2.29 13.09 4.14
N SER A 120 -2.71 14.17 3.49
CA SER A 120 -1.98 14.69 2.33
C SER A 120 -0.66 15.34 2.78
N PRO A 121 0.49 14.92 2.23
CA PRO A 121 1.78 15.58 2.47
C PRO A 121 1.81 17.08 2.11
N SER A 122 0.86 17.56 1.29
CA SER A 122 0.75 19.00 0.96
C SER A 122 -0.02 19.82 2.00
N VAL A 123 -0.73 19.18 2.93
CA VAL A 123 -1.61 19.83 3.91
C VAL A 123 -1.06 19.66 5.32
N ASP A 124 -0.55 18.46 5.61
CA ASP A 124 -0.06 18.09 6.92
C ASP A 124 1.31 17.40 6.76
N LEU A 125 2.35 18.01 7.32
CA LEU A 125 3.71 17.47 7.30
C LEU A 125 3.92 16.39 8.37
N ASN A 126 2.95 16.15 9.25
CA ASN A 126 3.00 15.06 10.23
C ASN A 126 2.33 13.78 9.71
N PHE A 127 2.17 13.67 8.39
CA PHE A 127 1.62 12.48 7.76
C PHE A 127 2.44 11.22 8.10
N ILE A 128 1.71 10.11 8.19
CA ILE A 128 2.21 8.77 8.45
C ILE A 128 1.98 7.94 7.20
N VAL A 129 2.96 7.10 6.89
CA VAL A 129 2.90 6.16 5.77
C VAL A 129 2.88 4.75 6.32
N LEU A 130 1.85 3.98 5.96
CA LEU A 130 1.76 2.54 6.20
C LEU A 130 2.11 1.80 4.91
N ALA A 131 2.95 0.78 5.01
CA ALA A 131 3.28 -0.16 3.95
C ALA A 131 2.87 -1.58 4.34
N ILE A 132 2.25 -2.28 3.40
CA ILE A 132 1.97 -3.71 3.49
C ILE A 132 3.10 -4.46 2.78
N LEU A 133 3.74 -5.40 3.46
CA LEU A 133 4.79 -6.25 2.90
C LEU A 133 4.22 -7.54 2.32
N ASN A 134 4.58 -7.85 1.07
CA ASN A 134 4.00 -8.99 0.34
C ASN A 134 4.54 -10.35 0.81
N GLN A 135 5.85 -10.44 1.08
CA GLN A 135 6.53 -11.72 1.35
C GLN A 135 6.34 -12.19 2.79
N THR A 136 6.37 -11.28 3.75
CA THR A 136 6.28 -11.61 5.17
C THR A 136 4.86 -11.46 5.72
N GLY A 137 4.00 -10.70 5.05
CA GLY A 137 2.68 -10.35 5.57
C GLY A 137 2.72 -9.36 6.73
N ASP A 138 3.85 -8.69 6.94
CA ASP A 138 4.02 -7.66 7.95
C ASP A 138 3.42 -6.31 7.51
N LEU A 139 3.02 -5.53 8.50
CA LEU A 139 2.73 -4.12 8.35
C LEU A 139 3.90 -3.30 8.88
N ALA A 140 4.28 -2.28 8.13
CA ALA A 140 5.32 -1.35 8.53
C ALA A 140 4.81 0.08 8.41
N PHE A 141 5.31 0.98 9.24
CA PHE A 141 5.02 2.40 9.11
C PHE A 141 6.27 3.26 9.26
N CYS A 142 6.18 4.49 8.75
CA CYS A 142 7.10 5.56 9.05
C CYS A 142 6.34 6.88 9.16
N LYS A 143 6.84 7.79 9.99
CA LYS A 143 6.35 9.19 10.02
C LYS A 143 7.25 10.03 9.13
N ASN A 144 6.73 11.15 8.64
CA ASN A 144 7.58 12.10 7.92
C ASN A 144 8.83 12.48 8.75
N GLY A 145 9.99 12.53 8.10
CA GLY A 145 11.28 12.80 8.74
C GLY A 145 11.95 11.58 9.39
N TYR A 146 11.28 10.43 9.49
CA TYR A 146 11.93 9.20 9.94
C TYR A 146 12.97 8.73 8.92
N ARG A 147 14.01 8.03 9.41
CA ARG A 147 15.08 7.46 8.57
C ARG A 147 14.93 5.95 8.35
N SER A 148 13.98 5.32 9.03
CA SER A 148 13.73 3.88 8.95
C SER A 148 12.25 3.56 9.08
N TRP A 149 11.89 2.35 8.65
CA TRP A 149 10.57 1.78 8.85
C TRP A 149 10.50 1.06 10.19
N LEU A 150 9.31 1.04 10.79
CA LEU A 150 9.01 0.32 12.02
C LEU A 150 7.92 -0.71 11.75
N PHE A 151 8.07 -1.92 12.27
CA PHE A 151 7.02 -2.94 12.18
C PHE A 151 5.92 -2.71 13.21
N ILE A 152 4.70 -3.13 12.84
CA ILE A 152 3.57 -3.22 13.74
C ILE A 152 3.44 -4.70 14.14
N GLU A 153 4.17 -5.09 15.18
CA GLU A 153 4.35 -6.50 15.56
C GLU A 153 3.04 -7.21 15.89
N ASP A 154 2.09 -6.53 16.53
CA ASP A 154 0.80 -7.10 16.92
C ASP A 154 -0.19 -7.27 15.74
N ALA A 155 0.13 -6.75 14.55
CA ALA A 155 -0.73 -6.80 13.37
C ALA A 155 -0.15 -7.67 12.23
N GLN A 156 0.77 -8.58 12.56
CA GLN A 156 1.27 -9.59 11.62
C GLN A 156 0.10 -10.35 10.98
N SER A 157 0.19 -10.65 9.68
CA SER A 157 -0.84 -11.31 8.83
C SER A 157 -2.06 -10.48 8.41
N TYR A 158 -2.21 -9.24 8.91
CA TYR A 158 -3.26 -8.30 8.46
C TYR A 158 -2.83 -7.57 7.18
N CYS A 159 -2.39 -8.31 6.18
CA CYS A 159 -1.72 -7.81 4.98
C CYS A 159 -2.56 -7.92 3.70
N GLU A 160 -3.85 -8.20 3.80
CA GLU A 160 -4.69 -8.31 2.60
C GLU A 160 -4.97 -6.94 1.99
N ASP A 161 -5.41 -6.02 2.82
CA ASP A 161 -5.56 -4.61 2.46
C ASP A 161 -5.47 -3.71 3.69
N ALA A 162 -5.26 -2.41 3.48
CA ALA A 162 -5.30 -1.41 4.52
C ALA A 162 -5.85 -0.07 4.03
N ILE A 163 -6.51 0.66 4.93
CA ILE A 163 -6.98 2.03 4.73
C ILE A 163 -6.65 2.89 5.95
N TYR A 164 -6.70 4.21 5.77
CA TYR A 164 -6.70 5.16 6.87
C TYR A 164 -8.05 5.86 6.91
N CYS A 165 -8.74 5.80 8.03
CA CYS A 165 -9.99 6.51 8.27
C CYS A 165 -10.12 6.86 9.75
N ASN A 166 -10.87 7.92 10.08
CA ASN A 166 -11.15 8.31 11.46
C ASN A 166 -9.92 8.42 12.38
N GLY A 167 -8.77 8.82 11.84
CA GLY A 167 -7.54 9.01 12.62
C GLY A 167 -6.65 7.76 12.77
N LEU A 168 -7.10 6.58 12.31
CA LEU A 168 -6.44 5.30 12.54
C LEU A 168 -6.22 4.52 11.23
N PHE A 169 -5.25 3.60 11.24
CA PHE A 169 -5.11 2.64 10.16
C PHE A 169 -5.93 1.39 10.46
N TYR A 170 -6.63 0.88 9.45
CA TYR A 170 -7.37 -0.37 9.51
C TYR A 170 -6.76 -1.31 8.50
N ALA A 171 -6.44 -2.53 8.92
CA ALA A 171 -5.83 -3.55 8.09
C ALA A 171 -6.58 -4.86 8.21
N VAL A 172 -6.73 -5.61 7.11
CA VAL A 172 -7.53 -6.84 7.07
C VAL A 172 -6.66 -8.05 6.78
N ASN A 173 -6.94 -9.16 7.45
CA ASN A 173 -6.28 -10.45 7.19
C ASN A 173 -7.10 -11.34 6.26
N LYS A 174 -6.58 -12.51 5.89
CA LYS A 174 -7.23 -13.48 5.00
C LYS A 174 -8.58 -14.01 5.49
N LEU A 175 -8.86 -13.90 6.80
CA LEU A 175 -10.12 -14.34 7.40
C LEU A 175 -11.18 -13.23 7.42
N GLY A 176 -10.84 -12.03 6.94
CA GLY A 176 -11.69 -10.84 6.98
C GLY A 176 -11.68 -10.12 8.32
N GLN A 177 -10.84 -10.52 9.29
CA GLN A 177 -10.70 -9.84 10.58
C GLN A 177 -9.94 -8.54 10.41
N ILE A 178 -10.24 -7.54 11.24
CA ILE A 178 -9.66 -6.20 11.11
C ILE A 178 -8.78 -5.90 12.32
N ALA A 179 -7.53 -5.52 12.06
CA ALA A 179 -6.64 -4.88 13.02
C ALA A 179 -6.78 -3.35 12.89
N VAL A 180 -6.93 -2.68 14.03
CA VAL A 180 -6.96 -1.23 14.15
C VAL A 180 -5.63 -0.79 14.74
N CYS A 181 -4.86 -0.04 13.98
CA CYS A 181 -3.50 0.36 14.32
C CYS A 181 -3.45 1.87 14.58
N ASP A 182 -3.21 2.25 15.84
CA ASP A 182 -2.80 3.60 16.23
C ASP A 182 -1.28 3.67 16.24
N VAL A 183 -0.72 4.42 15.29
CA VAL A 183 0.74 4.61 15.14
C VAL A 183 1.14 6.08 15.28
N ALA A 184 0.22 6.95 15.72
CA ALA A 184 0.51 8.36 15.91
C ALA A 184 1.37 8.61 17.16
N GLY A 185 1.22 7.76 18.18
CA GLY A 185 2.02 7.78 19.42
C GLY A 185 3.47 7.33 19.25
N GLU A 186 4.20 7.27 20.36
CA GLU A 186 5.59 6.78 20.41
C GLU A 186 5.67 5.28 20.08
N PHE A 187 4.71 4.51 20.60
CA PHE A 187 4.60 3.06 20.38
C PHE A 187 3.30 2.75 19.64
N PRO A 188 3.33 1.85 18.64
CA PRO A 188 2.12 1.34 18.01
C PRO A 188 1.20 0.69 19.04
N ARG A 189 -0.11 0.94 18.91
CA ARG A 189 -1.15 0.23 19.64
C ARG A 189 -2.07 -0.45 18.64
N VAL A 190 -2.29 -1.74 18.84
CA VAL A 190 -3.17 -2.53 17.98
C VAL A 190 -4.34 -3.06 18.79
N SER A 191 -5.54 -2.91 18.26
CA SER A 191 -6.74 -3.59 18.73
C SER A 191 -7.42 -4.29 17.56
N PHE A 192 -8.43 -5.12 17.84
CA PHE A 192 -9.05 -5.96 16.81
C PHE A 192 -10.56 -5.79 16.79
N ILE A 193 -11.11 -5.68 15.59
CA ILE A 193 -12.55 -5.76 15.35
C ILE A 193 -12.85 -7.16 14.83
N ARG A 194 -13.66 -7.89 15.59
CA ARG A 194 -14.15 -9.21 15.17
C ARG A 194 -15.22 -9.02 14.12
N THR A 195 -14.97 -9.57 12.95
CA THR A 195 -15.95 -9.73 11.87
C THR A 195 -16.33 -11.21 11.80
N PRO A 196 -17.53 -11.54 11.30
CA PRO A 196 -17.85 -12.92 10.94
C PRO A 196 -16.77 -13.43 9.96
N PRO A 197 -16.30 -14.69 10.10
CA PRO A 197 -15.33 -15.25 9.17
C PRO A 197 -15.84 -15.14 7.73
N GLN A 198 -15.03 -14.55 6.87
CA GLN A 198 -15.36 -14.43 5.46
C GLN A 198 -14.74 -15.60 4.70
N ILE A 199 -15.57 -16.57 4.31
CA ILE A 199 -15.14 -17.79 3.61
C ILE A 199 -15.54 -17.67 2.14
N GLY A 200 -14.58 -17.81 1.21
CA GLY A 200 -14.88 -17.97 -0.22
C GLY A 200 -14.58 -16.79 -1.14
N GLY A 201 -13.76 -15.81 -0.72
CA GLY A 201 -13.20 -14.78 -1.61
C GLY A 201 -11.70 -14.94 -1.82
N ASP A 202 -11.20 -14.62 -3.02
CA ASP A 202 -9.77 -14.66 -3.34
C ASP A 202 -9.04 -13.39 -2.88
N LEU A 203 -9.76 -12.27 -2.80
CA LEU A 203 -9.24 -10.97 -2.42
C LEU A 203 -10.18 -10.25 -1.45
N LEU A 204 -9.58 -9.58 -0.46
CA LEU A 204 -10.26 -8.78 0.55
C LEU A 204 -9.79 -7.33 0.41
N TYR A 205 -10.72 -6.40 0.38
CA TYR A 205 -10.46 -4.96 0.34
C TYR A 205 -11.16 -4.25 1.48
N LEU A 206 -10.54 -3.20 2.00
CA LEU A 206 -11.17 -2.31 2.96
C LEU A 206 -11.67 -1.07 2.24
N ALA A 207 -12.90 -0.67 2.56
CA ALA A 207 -13.50 0.55 2.05
C ALA A 207 -14.04 1.40 3.21
N GLU A 208 -13.87 2.72 3.10
CA GLU A 208 -14.53 3.64 4.02
C GLU A 208 -16.04 3.67 3.75
N PRO A 209 -16.88 3.61 4.79
CA PRO A 209 -18.31 3.77 4.65
C PRO A 209 -18.70 5.07 3.94
N ALA A 210 -19.69 4.99 3.06
CA ALA A 210 -20.42 6.21 2.68
C ALA A 210 -21.03 6.81 3.95
N LYS A 211 -20.88 8.12 4.14
CA LYS A 211 -21.48 8.85 5.25
C LYS A 211 -23.00 8.83 5.13
N GLU A 212 -23.64 7.77 5.60
CA GLU A 212 -25.08 7.76 5.84
C GLU A 212 -25.36 8.43 7.19
N PRO A 213 -26.37 9.31 7.29
CA PRO A 213 -26.63 10.14 8.47
C PRO A 213 -26.91 9.36 9.77
N HIS A 214 -27.02 8.02 9.71
CA HIS A 214 -27.31 7.16 10.85
C HIS A 214 -26.39 5.92 10.97
N ALA A 215 -25.39 5.75 10.10
CA ALA A 215 -24.47 4.62 10.15
C ALA A 215 -23.25 4.93 11.03
N ARG A 216 -23.08 4.20 12.14
CA ARG A 216 -21.87 4.25 13.00
C ARG A 216 -20.76 3.31 12.50
N GLU A 217 -20.67 3.13 11.19
CA GLU A 217 -19.74 2.14 10.63
C GLU A 217 -18.38 2.78 10.39
N LEU A 218 -17.32 2.09 10.79
CA LEU A 218 -15.96 2.64 10.80
C LEU A 218 -15.17 2.23 9.55
N ALA A 219 -15.43 1.02 9.03
CA ALA A 219 -14.84 0.45 7.81
C ALA A 219 -15.70 -0.76 7.35
N TYR A 220 -15.78 -1.00 6.05
CA TYR A 220 -16.37 -2.23 5.49
C TYR A 220 -15.29 -3.12 4.89
N VAL A 221 -15.44 -4.44 5.08
CA VAL A 221 -14.68 -5.44 4.33
C VAL A 221 -15.47 -5.79 3.08
N VAL A 222 -14.88 -5.51 1.92
CA VAL A 222 -15.38 -5.91 0.61
C VAL A 222 -14.63 -7.15 0.18
N LEU A 223 -15.35 -8.26 0.09
CA LEU A 223 -14.88 -9.47 -0.57
C LEU A 223 -14.98 -9.29 -2.08
N VAL A 224 -13.97 -9.77 -2.80
CA VAL A 224 -14.04 -10.01 -4.23
C VAL A 224 -13.74 -11.49 -4.46
N ALA A 225 -14.76 -12.26 -4.78
CA ALA A 225 -14.63 -13.63 -5.27
C ALA A 225 -14.60 -13.58 -6.79
N CYS A 226 -13.51 -14.05 -7.42
CA CYS A 226 -13.37 -14.06 -8.88
C CYS A 226 -13.52 -15.49 -9.38
N TRP A 227 -14.75 -16.01 -9.40
CA TRP A 227 -15.02 -17.34 -9.99
C TRP A 227 -15.24 -17.30 -11.50
N ASP A 228 -15.38 -16.11 -12.10
CA ASP A 228 -15.45 -15.91 -13.54
C ASP A 228 -14.84 -14.54 -13.93
N PRO A 229 -14.20 -14.39 -15.11
CA PRO A 229 -13.54 -13.15 -15.57
C PRO A 229 -14.45 -11.91 -15.77
N GLY A 230 -15.69 -11.93 -15.28
CA GLY A 230 -16.68 -10.88 -15.51
C GLY A 230 -17.60 -10.57 -14.33
N VAL A 231 -17.45 -11.21 -13.17
CA VAL A 231 -18.34 -10.98 -12.01
C VAL A 231 -17.53 -10.63 -10.77
N VAL A 232 -17.66 -9.37 -10.31
CA VAL A 232 -17.18 -8.92 -9.00
C VAL A 232 -18.38 -8.97 -8.04
N MET A 233 -18.44 -9.99 -7.19
CA MET A 233 -19.44 -10.06 -6.12
C MET A 233 -18.94 -9.25 -4.92
N CYS A 234 -19.54 -8.09 -4.64
CA CYS A 234 -19.26 -7.30 -3.45
C CYS A 234 -20.18 -7.70 -2.30
N TYR A 235 -19.62 -8.16 -1.20
CA TYR A 235 -20.36 -8.39 0.04
C TYR A 235 -20.10 -7.23 1.02
N LYS A 236 -21.16 -6.64 1.56
CA LYS A 236 -21.10 -5.63 2.62
C LYS A 236 -21.32 -6.34 3.95
N THR A 237 -20.35 -6.27 4.86
CA THR A 237 -20.46 -6.84 6.20
C THR A 237 -20.48 -5.70 7.22
N ASN A 238 -21.59 -5.58 7.96
CA ASN A 238 -21.78 -4.51 8.92
C ASN A 238 -21.10 -4.87 10.25
N SER A 239 -20.30 -3.95 10.82
CA SER A 239 -19.63 -4.16 12.11
C SER A 239 -20.52 -3.77 13.30
N SER A 240 -21.81 -4.10 13.27
CA SER A 240 -22.78 -3.55 14.24
C SER A 240 -22.74 -4.15 15.65
N ASN A 241 -21.73 -4.97 15.99
CA ASN A 241 -21.48 -5.44 17.36
C ASN A 241 -19.97 -5.35 17.66
N ILE A 242 -19.55 -4.18 18.15
CA ILE A 242 -18.15 -3.88 18.49
C ILE A 242 -17.93 -4.23 19.96
N ASP A 243 -17.30 -5.37 20.23
CA ASP A 243 -16.57 -5.59 21.48
C ASP A 243 -15.10 -5.25 21.22
N VAL A 244 -14.65 -4.08 21.68
CA VAL A 244 -13.22 -3.76 21.76
C VAL A 244 -12.67 -4.49 22.98
N LYS A 245 -11.70 -5.39 22.77
CA LYS A 245 -10.86 -5.91 23.86
C LYS A 245 -9.50 -5.26 23.82
#